data_AF-A0A8S2VAI5-F1
#
_entry.id   AF-A0A8S2VAI5-F1
#
_cell.length_a   1.000
_cell.length_b   1.000
_cell.length_c   1.000
_cell.angle_alpha   90.00
_cell.angle_beta   90.00
_cell.angle_gamma   90.00
#
_symmetry.space_group_name_H-M   'P 1'
#
loop_
_entity.id
_entity.type
_entity.pdbx_description
1 polymer ?
#
loop_
_entity_poly.entity_id
_entity_poly.type
_entity_poly.pdbx_seq_one_letter_code
_entity_poly.pdbx_strand_id
1 'polypeptide(L)'
;RDINQFEENGIVVDADPLIINQNLVYIEQWTSNELDLSTLSSPFRTVACSKDNLPAMTSNNHFLLIDQYPNLCLYDKQLTLLKEYPWEYDPIPDM
;
A
#
# COMPACT_ATOMS: atom_id res chain seq x y z
N ARG A 1 23.35 -15.87 55.70
CA ARG A 1 22.72 -16.09 54.37
C ARG A 1 22.68 -14.73 53.67
N ASP A 2 23.79 -14.01 53.62
CA ASP A 2 24.92 -14.16 52.68
C ASP A 2 24.55 -13.70 51.26
N ILE A 3 24.31 -12.39 51.14
CA ILE A 3 24.20 -11.67 49.85
C ILE A 3 25.61 -11.37 49.29
N ASN A 4 26.67 -11.55 50.10
CA ASN A 4 28.04 -11.17 49.78
C ASN A 4 28.86 -12.24 49.02
N GLN A 5 28.26 -13.34 48.55
CA GLN A 5 28.98 -14.43 47.88
C GLN A 5 29.01 -14.34 46.34
N PHE A 6 28.39 -13.32 45.74
CA PHE A 6 28.33 -13.20 44.27
C PHE A 6 29.40 -12.28 43.67
N GLU A 7 30.23 -11.62 44.49
CA GLU A 7 31.25 -10.68 43.99
C GLU A 7 32.56 -11.36 43.53
N GLU A 8 32.74 -12.67 43.74
CA GLU A 8 34.00 -13.37 43.40
C GLU A 8 34.05 -14.05 42.02
N ASN A 9 32.94 -14.12 41.29
CA ASN A 9 32.89 -14.77 39.96
C ASN A 9 32.50 -13.78 38.87
N GLY A 10 33.38 -12.80 38.62
CA GLY A 10 33.27 -11.92 37.47
C GLY A 10 33.52 -12.69 36.17
N ILE A 11 32.60 -12.58 35.20
CA ILE A 11 32.81 -13.11 33.85
C ILE A 11 33.61 -12.07 33.08
N VAL A 12 34.81 -12.44 32.63
CA VAL A 12 35.59 -11.61 31.70
C VAL A 12 35.02 -11.83 30.30
N VAL A 13 34.49 -10.77 29.70
CA VAL A 13 34.00 -10.76 28.33
C VAL A 13 35.01 -9.99 27.49
N ASP A 14 35.76 -10.71 26.65
CA ASP A 14 36.51 -10.10 25.56
C ASP A 14 35.57 -9.89 24.38
N ALA A 15 35.42 -8.63 23.96
CA ALA A 15 34.64 -8.24 22.81
C ALA A 15 35.56 -7.55 21.80
N ASP A 16 35.84 -8.24 20.69
CA ASP A 16 36.58 -7.67 19.58
C ASP A 16 35.63 -6.89 18.63
N PRO A 17 36.05 -5.74 18.09
CA PRO A 17 35.26 -5.01 17.11
C PRO A 17 35.15 -5.80 15.80
N LEU A 18 33.91 -5.96 15.30
CA LEU A 18 33.67 -6.48 13.96
C LEU A 18 34.13 -5.44 12.93
N ILE A 19 35.30 -5.67 12.31
CA ILE A 19 35.78 -4.85 11.19
C ILE A 19 35.11 -5.32 9.90
N ILE A 20 34.02 -4.66 9.52
CA ILE A 20 33.38 -4.88 8.21
C ILE A 20 34.23 -4.17 7.15
N ASN A 21 34.99 -4.96 6.38
CA ASN A 21 35.75 -4.46 5.26
C ASN A 21 34.77 -3.88 4.21
N GLN A 22 35.04 -2.70 3.66
CA GLN A 22 34.13 -2.00 2.73
C GLN A 22 33.83 -2.77 1.43
N ASN A 23 34.50 -3.91 1.21
CA ASN A 23 34.33 -4.79 0.07
C ASN A 23 33.47 -6.04 0.37
N LEU A 24 32.82 -6.13 1.54
CA LEU A 24 32.01 -7.30 1.91
C LEU A 24 30.65 -7.34 1.19
N VAL A 25 30.18 -6.18 0.73
CA VAL A 25 28.92 -6.03 0.01
C VAL A 25 29.22 -5.54 -1.40
N TYR A 26 29.19 -6.46 -2.36
CA TYR A 26 29.16 -6.14 -3.77
C TYR A 26 27.71 -6.16 -4.22
N ILE A 27 27.16 -4.99 -4.54
CA ILE A 27 25.88 -4.91 -5.26
C ILE A 27 26.24 -5.19 -6.72
N GLU A 28 25.86 -6.36 -7.22
CA GLU A 28 25.98 -6.66 -8.65
C GLU A 28 25.34 -5.50 -9.43
N GLN A 29 26.10 -4.93 -10.37
CA GLN A 29 25.58 -3.94 -11.30
C GLN A 29 24.33 -4.53 -11.96
N TRP A 30 23.18 -3.87 -11.75
CA TRP A 30 21.93 -4.22 -12.38
C TRP A 30 22.13 -4.34 -13.90
N THR A 31 22.13 -5.57 -14.39
CA THR A 31 21.88 -5.84 -15.80
C THR A 31 20.46 -5.35 -16.06
N SER A 32 20.30 -4.40 -16.96
CA SER A 32 19.03 -3.71 -17.29
C SER A 32 17.91 -4.63 -17.80
N ASN A 33 18.11 -5.95 -17.80
CA ASN A 33 17.32 -6.91 -18.55
C ASN A 33 16.67 -8.01 -17.69
N GLU A 34 16.82 -8.03 -16.36
CA GLU A 34 16.27 -9.14 -15.54
C GLU A 34 14.98 -8.83 -14.76
N LEU A 35 14.54 -7.58 -14.66
CA LEU A 35 13.33 -7.24 -13.90
C LEU A 35 12.28 -6.57 -14.80
N ASP A 36 11.54 -7.39 -15.55
CA ASP A 36 10.38 -6.91 -16.32
C ASP A 36 9.18 -6.63 -15.40
N LEU A 37 9.15 -5.40 -14.89
CA LEU A 37 8.08 -4.88 -14.05
C LEU A 37 6.77 -4.62 -14.81
N SER A 38 6.72 -4.81 -16.14
CA SER A 38 5.47 -4.68 -16.92
C SER A 38 4.41 -5.72 -16.52
N THR A 39 4.86 -6.83 -15.91
CA THR A 39 3.99 -7.89 -15.38
C THR A 39 3.40 -7.58 -14.01
N LEU A 40 3.91 -6.56 -13.31
CA LEU A 40 3.32 -6.14 -12.04
C LEU A 40 1.95 -5.49 -12.29
N SER A 41 0.95 -5.92 -11.52
CA SER A 41 -0.33 -5.23 -11.49
C SER A 41 -0.10 -3.78 -11.08
N SER A 42 -0.71 -2.84 -11.80
CA SER A 42 -0.64 -1.41 -11.47
C SER A 42 -0.95 -1.20 -9.98
N PRO A 43 -0.12 -0.44 -9.23
CA PRO A 43 -0.34 -0.19 -7.81
C PRO A 43 -1.61 0.67 -7.59
N PHE A 44 -2.16 1.25 -8.65
CA PHE A 44 -3.40 2.00 -8.63
C PHE A 44 -4.41 1.39 -9.60
N ARG A 45 -5.67 1.43 -9.21
CA ARG A 45 -6.83 1.19 -10.08
C ARG A 45 -7.55 2.52 -10.26
N THR A 46 -8.01 2.77 -11.47
CA THR A 46 -8.72 3.99 -11.82
C THR A 46 -10.10 3.61 -12.33
N VAL A 47 -11.13 4.28 -11.83
CA VAL A 47 -12.48 4.19 -12.41
C VAL A 47 -12.61 5.32 -13.42
N ALA A 48 -12.93 4.98 -14.66
CA ALA A 48 -13.18 5.98 -15.70
C ALA A 48 -14.58 6.57 -15.49
N CYS A 49 -14.62 7.85 -15.15
CA CYS A 49 -15.86 8.61 -15.10
C CYS A 49 -16.00 9.42 -16.40
N SER A 50 -17.22 9.65 -16.87
CA SER A 50 -17.49 10.36 -18.13
C SER A 50 -16.87 11.77 -18.11
N LYS A 51 -16.33 12.21 -19.26
CA LYS A 51 -15.50 13.43 -19.37
C LYS A 51 -16.25 14.74 -19.18
N ASP A 52 -17.58 14.70 -19.24
CA ASP A 52 -18.37 15.92 -19.41
C ASP A 52 -18.79 16.56 -18.09
N ASN A 53 -18.70 15.85 -16.96
CA ASN A 53 -18.93 16.40 -15.61
C ASN A 53 -18.07 15.67 -14.58
N LEU A 54 -17.61 16.39 -13.55
CA LEU A 54 -17.03 15.75 -12.37
C LEU A 54 -18.14 14.91 -11.70
N PRO A 55 -17.98 13.59 -11.57
CA PRO A 55 -19.02 12.76 -10.97
C PRO A 55 -19.18 13.12 -9.49
N ALA A 56 -20.43 13.28 -9.04
CA ALA A 56 -20.71 13.33 -7.62
C ALA A 56 -20.30 11.99 -6.98
N MET A 57 -19.58 12.06 -5.86
CA MET A 57 -19.09 10.88 -5.16
C MET A 57 -19.34 10.98 -3.68
N THR A 58 -19.68 9.86 -3.06
CA THR A 58 -19.74 9.74 -1.60
C THR A 58 -19.13 8.40 -1.18
N SER A 59 -18.50 8.37 -0.01
CA SER A 59 -17.81 7.18 0.47
C SER A 59 -18.11 6.92 1.93
N ASN A 60 -17.94 5.66 2.33
CA ASN A 60 -17.89 5.25 3.72
C ASN A 60 -16.72 4.28 3.94
N ASN A 61 -16.65 3.68 5.13
CA ASN A 61 -15.56 2.77 5.51
C ASN A 61 -15.46 1.49 4.67
N HIS A 62 -16.43 1.19 3.81
CA HIS A 62 -16.52 -0.06 3.05
C HIS A 62 -16.75 0.15 1.55
N PHE A 63 -17.43 1.23 1.17
CA PHE A 63 -17.93 1.41 -0.18
C PHE A 63 -17.71 2.84 -0.68
N LEU A 64 -17.63 2.94 -2.01
CA LEU A 64 -17.62 4.17 -2.77
C LEU A 64 -18.84 4.17 -3.69
N LEU A 65 -19.67 5.19 -3.61
CA LEU A 65 -20.79 5.41 -4.51
C LEU A 65 -20.42 6.55 -5.47
N ILE A 66 -20.52 6.29 -6.76
CA ILE A 66 -20.20 7.25 -7.83
C ILE A 66 -21.44 7.45 -8.69
N ASP A 67 -21.80 8.70 -8.94
CA ASP A 67 -22.76 9.06 -9.99
C ASP A 67 -22.08 8.95 -11.37
N GLN A 68 -22.47 7.93 -12.12
CA GLN A 68 -22.07 7.69 -13.50
C GLN A 68 -23.32 7.74 -14.38
N TYR A 69 -23.94 8.92 -14.46
CA TYR A 69 -25.17 9.14 -15.21
C TYR A 69 -25.18 8.35 -16.55
N PRO A 70 -26.21 7.52 -16.79
CA PRO A 70 -27.50 7.47 -16.08
C PRO A 70 -27.56 6.44 -14.94
N ASN A 71 -26.44 6.04 -14.33
CA ASN A 71 -26.41 5.03 -13.26
C ASN A 71 -25.72 5.52 -11.99
N LEU A 72 -26.20 5.05 -10.84
CA LEU A 72 -25.46 5.06 -9.60
C LEU A 72 -24.69 3.75 -9.44
N CYS A 73 -23.37 3.85 -9.31
CA CYS A 73 -22.46 2.70 -9.26
C CYS A 73 -21.83 2.59 -7.87
N LEU A 74 -22.05 1.45 -7.19
CA LEU A 74 -21.47 1.14 -5.89
C LEU A 74 -20.24 0.24 -6.08
N TYR A 75 -19.12 0.67 -5.53
CA TYR A 75 -17.84 -0.02 -5.57
C TYR A 75 -17.38 -0.46 -4.18
N ASP A 76 -16.60 -1.53 -4.12
CA ASP A 76 -15.84 -1.92 -2.93
C ASP A 76 -14.49 -1.17 -2.81
N LYS A 77 -13.71 -1.50 -1.78
CA LYS A 77 -12.37 -0.93 -1.54
C LYS A 77 -11.35 -1.28 -2.63
N GLN A 78 -11.60 -2.32 -3.41
CA GLN A 78 -10.77 -2.77 -4.52
C GLN A 78 -11.22 -2.17 -5.85
N LEU A 79 -12.16 -1.22 -5.82
CA LEU A 79 -12.81 -0.60 -6.97
C LEU A 79 -13.50 -1.63 -7.87
N THR A 80 -14.00 -2.72 -7.27
CA THR A 80 -14.87 -3.70 -7.92
C THR A 80 -16.29 -3.19 -7.87
N LEU A 81 -16.95 -3.15 -9.02
CA LEU A 81 -18.36 -2.78 -9.11
C LEU A 81 -19.21 -3.87 -8.43
N LEU A 82 -19.91 -3.49 -7.38
CA LEU A 82 -20.81 -4.38 -6.62
C LEU A 82 -22.25 -4.29 -7.12
N LYS A 83 -22.69 -3.08 -7.49
CA LYS A 83 -24.06 -2.83 -7.91
C LYS A 83 -24.18 -1.59 -8.79
N GLU A 84 -25.03 -1.67 -9.79
CA GLU A 84 -25.51 -0.53 -10.58
C GLU A 84 -27.00 -0.35 -10.34
N TYR A 85 -27.43 0.91 -10.32
CA TYR A 85 -28.83 1.28 -10.23
C TYR A 85 -29.14 2.40 -11.24
N PRO A 86 -30.13 2.22 -12.13
CA PRO A 86 -30.56 3.29 -13.03
C PRO A 86 -31.01 4.53 -12.26
N TRP A 87 -30.40 5.65 -12.55
CA TRP A 87 -30.73 6.96 -12.00
C TRP A 87 -31.69 7.68 -12.94
N GLU A 88 -32.95 7.76 -12.55
CA GLU A 88 -34.03 8.34 -13.37
C GLU A 88 -34.18 9.86 -13.21
N TYR A 89 -33.33 10.48 -12.39
CA TYR A 89 -33.35 11.91 -12.11
C TYR A 89 -32.22 12.62 -12.83
N ASP A 90 -32.23 13.95 -12.76
CA ASP A 90 -31.12 14.77 -13.25
C ASP A 90 -29.80 14.36 -12.58
N PRO A 91 -28.65 14.56 -13.27
CA PRO A 91 -27.33 14.34 -12.68
C PRO A 91 -27.22 15.05 -11.33
N ILE A 92 -26.60 14.41 -10.35
CA ILE A 92 -26.46 15.00 -9.02
C ILE A 92 -25.49 16.18 -9.13
N PRO A 93 -25.94 17.45 -9.00
CA PRO A 93 -25.02 18.58 -9.01
C PRO A 93 -24.16 18.51 -7.74
N ASP A 94 -22.85 18.71 -7.90
CA ASP A 94 -21.78 18.71 -6.87
C ASP A 94 -22.22 18.37 -5.43
N MET A 95 -21.73 17.24 -4.91
CA MET A 95 -21.82 16.87 -3.48
C MET A 95 -20.73 17.50 -2.63
#